data_AF-A0A645IAI1-F1
#
_entry.id   AF-A0A645IAI1-F1
#
_cell.length_a   1.000
_cell.length_b   1.000
_cell.length_c   1.000
_cell.angle_alpha   90.00
_cell.angle_beta   90.00
_cell.angle_gamma   90.00
#
_symmetry.space_group_name_H-M   'P 1'
#
loop_
_entity.id
_entity.type
_entity.pdbx_description
1 polymer ?
#
loop_
_entity_poly.entity_id
_entity_poly.type
_entity_poly.pdbx_seq_one_letter_code
_entity_poly.pdbx_strand_id
1 'polypeptide(L)'
;MITAKSESAKEISKVYHIKQKDFKEHTKIKTFKANQSVIEAGFIYAGNVIPLIKFQVSPSKPVGGRRRHYTKVSVMKGNGKKELIHAYIANLGKYDTGIFERLTSKRETSQQLYGPSAAHMMGNINVYDHISEKAQETFDERLEHEIERILSGYRGGW
;
A
#
# COMPACT_ATOMS: atom_id res chain seq x y z
N MET A 1 15.12 -12.43 -6.27
CA MET A 1 14.96 -11.02 -6.70
C MET A 1 13.92 -10.34 -5.81
N ILE A 2 14.34 -9.47 -4.88
CA ILE A 2 13.39 -8.63 -4.14
C ILE A 2 12.75 -7.68 -5.16
N THR A 3 11.44 -7.77 -5.32
CA THR A 3 10.69 -6.84 -6.15
C THR A 3 10.33 -5.62 -5.33
N ALA A 4 10.52 -4.41 -5.87
CA ALA A 4 10.12 -3.15 -5.23
C ALA A 4 8.70 -3.24 -4.65
N LYS A 5 7.79 -3.88 -5.38
CA LYS A 5 6.40 -4.16 -4.95
C LYS A 5 6.29 -4.93 -3.63
N SER A 6 7.16 -5.93 -3.44
CA SER A 6 7.12 -6.78 -2.26
C SER A 6 7.69 -6.06 -1.05
N GLU A 7 8.81 -5.36 -1.23
CA GLU A 7 9.46 -4.64 -0.13
C GLU A 7 8.62 -3.46 0.35
N SER A 8 8.10 -2.66 -0.57
CA SER A 8 7.18 -1.58 -0.23
C SER A 8 5.94 -2.07 0.51
N ALA A 9 5.38 -3.22 0.13
CA ALA A 9 4.25 -3.78 0.87
C ALA A 9 4.61 -4.17 2.31
N LYS A 10 5.83 -4.66 2.56
CA LYS A 10 6.31 -4.97 3.91
C LYS A 10 6.41 -3.69 4.74
N GLU A 11 7.07 -2.66 4.23
CA GLU A 11 7.23 -1.38 4.96
C GLU A 11 5.91 -0.68 5.24
N ILE A 12 5.02 -0.65 4.24
CA ILE A 12 3.67 -0.13 4.40
C ILE A 12 2.94 -0.86 5.52
N SER A 13 3.09 -2.20 5.60
CA SER A 13 2.46 -2.99 6.66
C SER A 13 3.06 -2.76 8.05
N LYS A 14 4.23 -2.11 8.17
CA LYS A 14 4.78 -1.66 9.45
C LYS A 14 4.15 -0.35 9.91
N VAL A 15 3.94 0.60 9.01
CA VAL A 15 3.41 1.95 9.32
C VAL A 15 1.88 2.00 9.36
N TYR A 16 1.20 1.20 8.55
CA TYR A 16 -0.25 1.21 8.39
C TYR A 16 -0.89 -0.11 8.79
N HIS A 17 -2.14 -0.03 9.27
CA HIS A 17 -2.98 -1.18 9.58
C HIS A 17 -3.61 -1.79 8.32
N ILE A 18 -2.80 -2.16 7.31
CA ILE A 18 -3.28 -2.74 6.04
C ILE A 18 -2.57 -4.06 5.74
N LYS A 19 -3.27 -5.03 5.13
CA LYS A 19 -2.63 -6.25 4.65
C LYS A 19 -1.82 -5.97 3.38
N GLN A 20 -0.69 -6.65 3.24
CA GLN A 20 0.17 -6.52 2.06
C GLN A 20 -0.56 -6.84 0.74
N LYS A 21 -1.47 -7.82 0.76
CA LYS A 21 -2.29 -8.19 -0.41
C LYS A 21 -3.17 -7.01 -0.86
N ASP A 22 -3.92 -6.42 0.07
CA ASP A 22 -4.81 -5.28 -0.22
C ASP A 22 -4.01 -4.07 -0.71
N PHE A 23 -2.84 -3.78 -0.12
CA PHE A 23 -1.95 -2.74 -0.64
C PHE A 23 -1.51 -3.04 -2.09
N LYS A 24 -1.03 -4.26 -2.36
CA LYS A 24 -0.53 -4.66 -3.69
C LYS A 24 -1.62 -4.63 -4.78
N GLU A 25 -2.87 -4.91 -4.43
CA GLU A 25 -4.04 -4.83 -5.34
C GLU A 25 -4.33 -3.38 -5.76
N HIS A 26 -4.17 -2.43 -4.85
CA HIS A 26 -4.41 -1.00 -5.09
C HIS A 26 -3.18 -0.24 -5.61
N THR A 27 -2.13 -0.97 -6.02
CA THR A 27 -0.86 -0.38 -6.42
C THR A 27 -0.45 -0.77 -7.85
N LYS A 28 -0.09 0.23 -8.63
CA LYS A 28 0.55 0.12 -9.95
C LYS A 28 1.99 0.58 -9.85
N ILE A 29 2.92 -0.22 -10.38
CA ILE A 29 4.34 0.10 -10.37
C ILE A 29 4.84 0.07 -11.80
N LYS A 30 5.53 1.12 -12.21
CA LYS A 30 6.31 1.15 -13.44
C LYS A 30 7.78 1.05 -13.05
N THR A 31 8.50 0.05 -13.55
CA THR A 31 9.94 -0.12 -13.28
C THR A 31 10.76 0.31 -14.49
N PHE A 32 11.86 0.98 -14.22
CA PHE A 32 12.88 1.38 -15.18
C PHE A 32 14.14 0.60 -14.85
N LYS A 33 14.72 -0.05 -15.85
CA LYS A 33 15.94 -0.82 -15.69
C LYS A 33 17.08 -0.06 -16.36
N ALA A 34 18.24 -0.10 -15.72
CA ALA A 34 19.46 0.35 -16.34
C ALA A 34 19.75 -0.46 -17.62
N ASN A 35 20.32 0.21 -18.62
CA ASN A 35 20.82 -0.37 -19.85
C ASN A 35 22.18 0.29 -20.19
N GLN A 36 22.82 -0.13 -21.29
CA GLN A 36 24.16 0.38 -21.66
C GLN A 36 24.20 1.90 -21.93
N SER A 37 23.06 2.54 -22.19
CA SER A 37 22.93 3.98 -22.44
C SER A 37 22.34 4.77 -21.27
N VAL A 38 21.65 4.10 -20.33
CA VAL A 38 20.99 4.70 -19.16
C VAL A 38 21.39 3.89 -17.94
N ILE A 39 22.28 4.43 -17.11
CA ILE A 39 22.80 3.75 -15.92
C ILE A 39 21.81 3.85 -14.74
N GLU A 40 20.74 4.63 -14.90
CA GLU A 40 19.71 4.81 -13.89
C GLU A 40 18.70 3.65 -13.89
N ALA A 41 18.42 3.11 -12.71
CA ALA A 41 17.35 2.16 -12.45
C ALA A 41 16.43 2.72 -11.38
N GLY A 42 15.12 2.47 -11.50
CA GLY A 42 14.16 3.02 -10.55
C GLY A 42 12.76 2.48 -10.75
N PHE A 43 11.82 3.00 -9.98
CA PHE A 43 10.40 2.68 -10.15
C PHE A 43 9.53 3.86 -9.77
N ILE A 44 8.38 3.97 -10.43
CA ILE A 44 7.33 4.94 -10.10
C ILE A 44 6.15 4.19 -9.50
N TYR A 45 5.73 4.66 -8.33
CA TYR A 45 4.52 4.23 -7.66
C TYR A 45 3.32 5.06 -8.09
N ALA A 46 2.24 4.38 -8.46
CA ALA A 46 0.91 4.95 -8.64
C ALA A 46 -0.11 4.05 -7.93
N GLY A 47 -1.27 4.58 -7.57
CA GLY A 47 -2.29 3.77 -6.91
C GLY A 47 -3.54 4.56 -6.59
N ASN A 48 -4.62 3.84 -6.37
CA ASN A 48 -5.92 4.40 -6.02
C ASN A 48 -6.12 4.43 -4.50
N VAL A 49 -7.15 5.16 -4.09
CA VAL A 49 -7.65 5.16 -2.70
C VAL A 49 -8.10 3.75 -2.30
N ILE A 50 -7.87 3.40 -1.02
CA ILE A 50 -8.16 2.06 -0.49
C ILE A 50 -9.38 2.14 0.42
N PRO A 51 -10.40 1.27 0.26
CA PRO A 51 -11.57 1.24 1.14
C PRO A 51 -11.21 1.15 2.62
N LEU A 52 -11.87 1.94 3.49
CA LEU A 52 -11.56 1.92 4.94
C LEU A 52 -11.71 0.54 5.59
N ILE A 53 -12.59 -0.31 5.06
CA ILE A 53 -12.81 -1.69 5.53
C ILE A 53 -11.55 -2.57 5.44
N LYS A 54 -10.57 -2.21 4.60
CA LYS A 54 -9.29 -2.92 4.45
C LYS A 54 -8.28 -2.58 5.55
N PHE A 55 -8.58 -1.56 6.36
CA PHE A 55 -7.77 -1.17 7.50
C PHE A 55 -8.26 -1.82 8.81
N GLN A 56 -7.68 -1.45 9.95
CA GLN A 56 -8.16 -1.94 11.24
C GLN A 56 -9.47 -1.26 11.61
N VAL A 57 -10.55 -2.04 11.61
CA VAL A 57 -11.91 -1.56 11.84
C VAL A 57 -12.59 -2.28 13.01
N SER A 58 -13.53 -1.62 13.66
CA SER A 58 -14.41 -2.21 14.67
C SER A 58 -15.79 -1.56 14.58
N PRO A 59 -16.87 -2.31 14.34
CA PRO A 59 -16.89 -3.75 14.04
C PRO A 59 -16.20 -4.10 12.70
N SER A 60 -15.95 -5.38 12.44
CA SER A 60 -15.32 -5.86 11.19
C SER A 60 -16.29 -6.45 10.17
N LYS A 61 -17.56 -6.62 10.57
CA LYS A 61 -18.64 -7.15 9.75
C LYS A 61 -19.88 -6.27 9.96
N PRO A 62 -20.86 -6.31 9.03
CA PRO A 62 -22.15 -5.68 9.26
C PRO A 62 -22.75 -6.18 10.58
N VAL A 63 -23.11 -5.26 11.47
CA VAL A 63 -23.74 -5.62 12.75
C VAL A 63 -25.22 -5.32 12.64
N GLY A 64 -26.03 -6.37 12.80
CA GLY A 64 -27.48 -6.24 12.95
C GLY A 64 -27.88 -6.04 14.41
N GLY A 65 -29.06 -5.45 14.64
CA GLY A 65 -29.65 -5.30 15.97
C GLY A 65 -29.96 -3.86 16.38
N ARG A 66 -30.62 -3.70 17.54
CA ARG A 66 -31.08 -2.39 18.07
C ARG A 66 -29.98 -1.50 18.62
N ARG A 67 -28.80 -2.04 18.96
CA ARG A 67 -27.68 -1.25 19.49
C ARG A 67 -26.96 -0.56 18.33
N ARG A 68 -26.84 0.77 18.41
CA ARG A 68 -26.00 1.53 17.49
C ARG A 68 -24.54 1.20 17.79
N HIS A 69 -23.89 0.50 16.87
CA HIS A 69 -22.45 0.31 16.88
C HIS A 69 -21.83 1.40 16.02
N TYR A 70 -21.09 2.32 16.64
CA TYR A 70 -20.31 3.29 15.91
C TYR A 70 -19.13 2.60 15.23
N THR A 71 -18.91 2.92 13.95
CA THR A 71 -17.79 2.38 13.19
C THR A 71 -16.51 3.08 13.62
N LYS A 72 -15.55 2.34 14.15
CA LYS A 72 -14.25 2.84 14.57
C LYS A 72 -13.17 2.34 13.62
N VAL A 73 -12.27 3.23 13.20
CA VAL A 73 -11.22 2.91 12.23
C VAL A 73 -9.86 3.42 12.72
N SER A 74 -8.81 2.61 12.54
CA SER A 74 -7.42 3.06 12.62
C SER A 74 -6.70 2.72 11.33
N VAL A 75 -6.07 3.74 10.74
CA VAL A 75 -5.35 3.66 9.46
C VAL A 75 -3.85 3.52 9.70
N MET A 76 -3.26 4.44 10.45
CA MET A 76 -1.84 4.41 10.84
C MET A 76 -1.68 3.67 12.15
N LYS A 77 -0.62 2.87 12.26
CA LYS A 77 -0.25 2.24 13.53
C LYS A 77 0.25 3.29 14.52
N GLY A 78 0.11 3.00 15.81
CA GLY A 78 0.42 3.95 16.89
C GLY A 78 -0.71 4.96 17.15
N ASN A 79 -1.65 5.13 16.21
CA ASN A 79 -2.83 5.95 16.42
C ASN A 79 -3.99 5.14 16.98
N GLY A 80 -4.73 5.75 17.92
CA GLY A 80 -5.99 5.20 18.42
C GLY A 80 -7.05 5.11 17.31
N LYS A 81 -8.05 4.24 17.52
CA LYS A 81 -9.18 4.16 16.58
C LYS A 81 -10.03 5.42 16.69
N LYS A 82 -10.30 6.06 15.54
CA LYS A 82 -11.22 7.18 15.45
C LYS A 82 -12.64 6.69 15.19
N GLU A 83 -13.59 7.27 15.89
CA GLU A 83 -15.01 6.98 15.73
C GLU A 83 -15.61 7.77 14.55
N LEU A 84 -16.35 7.06 13.71
CA LEU A 84 -17.09 7.59 12.57
C LEU A 84 -18.59 7.48 12.88
N ILE A 85 -19.17 8.57 13.40
CA ILE A 85 -20.51 8.60 14.01
C ILE A 85 -21.61 8.23 13.00
N HIS A 86 -21.46 8.66 11.75
CA HIS A 86 -22.45 8.48 10.69
C HIS A 86 -22.13 7.31 9.75
N ALA A 87 -21.01 6.62 9.99
CA ALA A 87 -20.57 5.53 9.13
C ALA A 87 -21.07 4.17 9.62
N TYR A 88 -21.37 3.30 8.68
CA TYR A 88 -21.83 1.93 8.95
C TYR A 88 -21.20 0.94 7.97
N ILE A 89 -21.15 -0.32 8.40
CA ILE A 89 -20.64 -1.43 7.58
C ILE A 89 -21.81 -2.14 6.90
N ALA A 90 -21.75 -2.28 5.59
CA ALA A 90 -22.76 -2.98 4.81
C ALA A 90 -22.15 -3.65 3.58
N ASN A 91 -22.89 -4.61 3.02
CA ASN A 91 -22.69 -5.06 1.65
C ASN A 91 -23.84 -4.49 0.80
N LEU A 92 -23.54 -3.54 -0.09
CA LEU A 92 -24.52 -2.87 -0.95
C LEU A 92 -24.54 -3.46 -2.37
N GLY A 93 -23.92 -4.62 -2.59
CA GLY A 93 -23.97 -5.37 -3.86
C GLY A 93 -23.08 -4.84 -4.99
N LYS A 94 -22.85 -3.52 -5.09
CA LYS A 94 -21.94 -2.93 -6.11
C LYS A 94 -20.46 -3.26 -5.84
N TYR A 95 -20.12 -3.48 -4.58
CA TYR A 95 -18.78 -3.82 -4.10
C TYR A 95 -18.89 -4.93 -3.06
N ASP A 96 -17.75 -5.51 -2.66
CA ASP A 96 -17.65 -6.26 -1.42
C ASP A 96 -18.08 -5.41 -0.20
N THR A 97 -18.20 -6.04 0.96
CA THR A 97 -18.49 -5.35 2.23
C THR A 97 -17.60 -4.12 2.40
N GLY A 98 -18.20 -2.97 2.71
CA GLY A 98 -17.54 -1.68 2.84
C GLY A 98 -18.03 -0.87 4.02
N ILE A 99 -17.32 0.22 4.30
CA ILE A 99 -17.77 1.28 5.22
C ILE A 99 -18.40 2.37 4.37
N PHE A 100 -19.61 2.78 4.74
CA PHE A 100 -20.39 3.76 4.01
C PHE A 100 -20.90 4.84 4.94
N GLU A 101 -21.12 6.02 4.39
CA GLU A 101 -21.85 7.13 5.02
C GLU A 101 -22.96 7.59 4.08
N ARG A 102 -24.12 7.94 4.63
CA ARG A 102 -25.21 8.50 3.82
C ARG A 102 -25.03 10.00 3.72
N LEU A 103 -25.08 10.52 2.49
CA LEU A 103 -25.09 11.97 2.27
C LEU A 103 -26.40 12.61 2.70
N THR A 104 -27.51 11.87 2.63
CA THR A 104 -28.85 12.39 2.96
C THR A 104 -29.69 11.32 3.67
N SER A 105 -30.90 11.68 4.09
CA SER A 105 -31.89 10.72 4.62
C SER A 105 -32.40 9.71 3.58
N LYS A 106 -32.18 9.96 2.28
CA LYS A 106 -32.64 9.08 1.19
C LYS A 106 -31.86 7.75 1.16
N ARG A 107 -32.57 6.65 0.89
CA ARG A 107 -32.02 5.28 0.93
C ARG A 107 -30.81 5.06 0.01
N GLU A 108 -30.79 5.69 -1.16
CA GLU A 108 -29.80 5.44 -2.22
C GLU A 108 -28.69 6.50 -2.29
N THR A 109 -28.30 7.08 -1.14
CA THR A 109 -27.27 8.15 -1.10
C THR A 109 -26.01 7.76 -0.33
N SER A 110 -25.77 6.46 -0.24
CA SER A 110 -24.65 5.91 0.53
C SER A 110 -23.37 5.96 -0.30
N GLN A 111 -22.33 6.61 0.21
CA GLN A 111 -21.01 6.66 -0.41
C GLN A 111 -20.00 5.86 0.40
N GLN A 112 -19.10 5.17 -0.30
CA GLN A 112 -18.05 4.40 0.32
C GLN A 112 -16.97 5.34 0.87
N LEU A 113 -16.54 5.08 2.10
CA LEU A 113 -15.43 5.80 2.72
C LEU A 113 -14.10 5.12 2.40
N TYR A 114 -13.09 5.95 2.12
CA TYR A 114 -11.76 5.51 1.74
C TYR A 114 -10.69 6.05 2.70
N GLY A 115 -9.63 5.28 2.87
CA GLY A 115 -8.39 5.72 3.49
C GLY A 115 -7.44 6.34 2.47
N PRO A 116 -6.17 6.53 2.84
CA PRO A 116 -5.15 7.04 1.94
C PRO A 116 -4.98 6.14 0.72
N SER A 117 -4.55 6.72 -0.40
CA SER A 117 -4.17 5.95 -1.57
C SER A 117 -2.86 5.22 -1.34
N ALA A 118 -2.64 4.14 -2.11
CA ALA A 118 -1.37 3.43 -2.06
C ALA A 118 -0.17 4.36 -2.34
N ALA A 119 -0.32 5.29 -3.29
CA ALA A 119 0.70 6.30 -3.58
C ALA A 119 0.93 7.27 -2.40
N HIS A 120 -0.14 7.72 -1.74
CA HIS A 120 -0.02 8.60 -0.57
C HIS A 120 0.68 7.88 0.60
N MET A 121 0.38 6.60 0.83
CA MET A 121 1.07 5.82 1.87
C MET A 121 2.55 5.61 1.55
N MET A 122 2.91 5.44 0.28
CA MET A 122 4.31 5.36 -0.17
C MET A 122 5.08 6.67 0.00
N GLY A 123 4.40 7.80 -0.09
CA GLY A 123 5.00 9.13 0.16
C GLY A 123 5.19 9.46 1.64
N ASN A 124 4.84 8.56 2.56
CA ASN A 124 5.18 8.74 3.97
C ASN A 124 6.69 8.66 4.14
N ILE A 125 7.29 9.64 4.82
CA ILE A 125 8.75 9.78 4.94
C ILE A 125 9.43 8.50 5.46
N ASN A 126 8.89 7.87 6.49
CA ASN A 126 9.45 6.64 7.06
C ASN A 126 9.42 5.46 6.07
N VAL A 127 8.39 5.41 5.21
CA VAL A 127 8.29 4.38 4.18
C VAL A 127 9.22 4.69 3.02
N TYR A 128 9.24 5.94 2.57
CA TYR A 128 10.03 6.38 1.43
C TYR A 128 11.53 6.21 1.69
N ASP A 129 12.01 6.68 2.84
CA ASP A 129 13.44 6.63 3.19
C ASP A 129 13.93 5.18 3.28
N HIS A 130 13.20 4.31 3.99
CA HIS A 130 13.59 2.91 4.13
C HIS A 130 13.59 2.15 2.79
N ILE A 131 12.62 2.45 1.92
CA ILE A 131 12.58 1.84 0.58
C ILE A 131 13.68 2.37 -0.31
N SER A 132 14.06 3.64 -0.17
CA SER A 132 15.14 4.25 -0.94
C SER A 132 16.50 3.70 -0.51
N GLU A 133 16.73 3.61 0.80
CA GLU A 133 17.90 2.95 1.40
C GLU A 133 18.03 1.50 0.88
N LYS A 134 16.93 0.72 0.97
CA LYS A 134 16.97 -0.68 0.52
C LYS A 134 17.18 -0.82 -1.00
N ALA A 135 16.66 0.13 -1.78
CA ALA A 135 16.89 0.17 -3.22
C ALA A 135 18.37 0.46 -3.54
N GLN A 136 19.01 1.37 -2.80
CA GLN A 136 20.42 1.69 -2.94
C GLN A 136 21.31 0.49 -2.60
N GLU A 137 21.09 -0.14 -1.44
CA GLU A 137 21.82 -1.36 -1.05
C GLU A 137 21.73 -2.45 -2.14
N THR A 138 20.52 -2.70 -2.64
CA THR A 138 20.29 -3.71 -3.68
C THR A 138 20.94 -3.33 -5.01
N PHE A 139 21.09 -2.04 -5.29
CA PHE A 139 21.76 -1.56 -6.49
C PHE A 139 23.27 -1.73 -6.38
N ASP A 140 23.86 -1.33 -5.25
CA ASP A 140 25.30 -1.45 -4.99
C ASP A 140 25.75 -2.92 -5.01
N GLU A 141 25.01 -3.81 -4.33
CA GLU A 141 25.26 -5.26 -4.38
C GLU A 141 25.21 -5.81 -5.82
N ARG A 142 24.32 -5.30 -6.67
CA ARG A 142 24.23 -5.75 -8.07
C ARG A 142 25.33 -5.17 -8.93
N LEU A 143 25.73 -3.92 -8.69
CA LEU A 143 26.84 -3.31 -9.42
C LEU A 143 28.14 -4.05 -9.15
N GLU A 144 28.43 -4.37 -7.89
CA GLU A 144 29.64 -5.14 -7.52
C GLU A 144 29.67 -6.50 -8.23
N HIS A 145 28.58 -7.26 -8.18
CA HIS A 145 28.47 -8.54 -8.91
C HIS A 145 28.66 -8.39 -10.42
N GLU A 146 28.15 -7.31 -11.02
CA GLU A 146 28.29 -7.07 -12.46
C GLU A 146 29.73 -6.70 -12.84
N ILE A 147 30.41 -5.88 -12.02
CA ILE A 147 31.83 -5.55 -12.17
C ILE A 147 32.68 -6.81 -12.09
N GLU A 148 32.47 -7.64 -11.06
CA GLU A 148 33.18 -8.92 -10.91
C GLU A 148 32.95 -9.84 -12.11
N ARG A 149 31.71 -9.92 -12.62
CA ARG A 149 31.40 -10.71 -13.81
C ARG A 149 32.13 -10.23 -15.05
N ILE A 150 32.24 -8.91 -15.25
CA ILE A 150 32.98 -8.33 -16.38
C ILE A 150 34.48 -8.60 -16.24
N LEU A 151 35.05 -8.37 -15.06
CA LEU A 151 36.48 -8.58 -14.79
C LEU A 151 36.89 -10.04 -14.88
N SER A 152 36.06 -10.98 -14.39
CA SER A 152 36.30 -12.41 -14.50
C SER A 152 36.10 -12.94 -15.93
N GLY A 153 35.12 -12.43 -16.67
CA GLY A 153 34.92 -12.74 -18.08
C GLY A 153 36.08 -12.30 -18.98
N TYR A 154 36.74 -11.19 -18.65
CA TYR A 154 37.95 -10.73 -19.36
C TYR A 154 39.19 -11.62 -19.10
N ARG A 155 39.20 -12.39 -18.02
CA ARG A 155 40.37 -13.14 -17.56
C ARG A 155 40.44 -14.59 -18.07
N GLY A 156 39.37 -15.09 -18.70
CA GLY A 156 39.28 -16.46 -19.24
C GLY A 156 39.43 -16.57 -20.77
N GLY A 157 39.83 -15.49 -21.44
CA GLY A 157 39.94 -15.43 -22.90
C GLY A 157 41.36 -15.20 -23.41
N TRP A 158 42.35 -15.97 -22.96
CA TRP A 158 43.68 -16.16 -23.58
C TRP A 158 44.24 -17.52 -23.20
#